data_AF-A0A6C0ICZ5-F1
#
_entry.id   AF-A0A6C0ICZ5-F1
#
_cell.length_a   1.000
_cell.length_b   1.000
_cell.length_c   1.000
_cell.angle_alpha   90.00
_cell.angle_beta   90.00
_cell.angle_gamma   90.00
#
_symmetry.space_group_name_H-M   'P 1'
#
loop_
_entity.id
_entity.type
_entity.pdbx_description
1 polymer ?
#
loop_
_entity_poly.entity_id
_entity_poly.type
_entity_poly.pdbx_seq_one_letter_code
_entity_poly.pdbx_strand_id
1 'polypeptide(L)'
;MLFNICHNYYNKQDEYEDSKDKNEKNEENECFICYETCLDQIIKLNNQTFYFKTCKCDGYIHKKCLDIWVDTTSKCPICRNLINKNTIIESKIIHPNYSIFIVYILCKQNFYKIIRLIFVIVFFYYTSEYYINIFKYKFLNKNYFINEYHLINYNCLLNNTNINEGKGINIIIHPICFD
;
A
#
# COMPACT_ATOMS: atom_id res chain seq x y z
N MET A 1 -22.66 -26.35 -32.68
CA MET A 1 -21.29 -25.83 -32.60
C MET A 1 -21.37 -24.48 -31.89
N LEU A 2 -20.91 -24.42 -30.64
CA LEU A 2 -20.96 -23.21 -29.83
C LEU A 2 -19.73 -22.37 -30.16
N PHE A 3 -19.93 -21.27 -30.87
CA PHE A 3 -18.93 -20.21 -31.02
C PHE A 3 -18.77 -19.53 -29.67
N ASN A 4 -17.61 -19.69 -29.04
CA ASN A 4 -17.28 -18.94 -27.84
C ASN A 4 -16.76 -17.57 -28.31
N ILE A 5 -17.70 -16.65 -28.56
CA ILE A 5 -17.39 -15.26 -28.86
C ILE A 5 -16.67 -14.69 -27.63
N CYS A 6 -15.42 -14.26 -27.83
CA CYS A 6 -14.62 -13.63 -26.80
C CYS A 6 -15.23 -12.26 -26.45
N HIS A 7 -16.21 -12.25 -25.55
CA HIS A 7 -16.69 -11.02 -24.93
C HIS A 7 -15.60 -10.53 -23.97
N ASN A 8 -14.85 -9.52 -24.37
CA ASN A 8 -14.32 -8.57 -23.43
C ASN A 8 -14.57 -7.14 -23.93
N TYR A 9 -15.27 -6.42 -23.06
CA TYR A 9 -15.79 -5.08 -23.18
C TYR A 9 -14.69 -4.00 -23.31
N TYR A 10 -15.06 -2.91 -24.00
CA TYR A 10 -14.45 -1.58 -23.96
C TYR A 10 -13.80 -1.18 -22.62
N ASN A 11 -12.55 -0.68 -22.67
CA ASN A 11 -12.16 0.62 -22.08
C ASN A 11 -10.65 0.90 -22.22
N LYS A 12 -10.26 1.73 -23.20
CA LYS A 12 -9.66 3.05 -22.98
C LYS A 12 -9.21 3.64 -24.32
N GLN A 13 -9.85 4.73 -24.71
CA GLN A 13 -9.18 5.80 -25.45
C GLN A 13 -7.97 6.22 -24.63
N ASP A 14 -6.80 6.30 -25.27
CA ASP A 14 -5.92 7.46 -25.25
C ASP A 14 -4.91 7.28 -26.40
N GLU A 15 -4.77 8.35 -27.16
CA GLU A 15 -3.91 8.56 -28.33
C GLU A 15 -2.45 8.17 -28.06
N TYR A 16 -1.77 7.62 -29.07
CA TYR A 16 -0.52 8.14 -29.60
C TYR A 16 -0.14 7.39 -30.88
N GLU A 17 -0.21 8.12 -32.00
CA GLU A 17 0.46 7.77 -33.25
C GLU A 17 1.97 7.68 -33.00
N ASP A 18 2.62 6.57 -33.38
CA ASP A 18 3.83 6.64 -34.17
C ASP A 18 4.20 5.30 -34.82
N SER A 19 4.55 5.40 -36.10
CA SER A 19 5.52 4.60 -36.82
C SER A 19 5.08 3.33 -37.59
N LYS A 20 5.17 3.54 -38.92
CA LYS A 20 5.77 2.69 -39.95
C LYS A 20 4.87 1.70 -40.69
N ASP A 21 4.42 2.23 -41.82
CA ASP A 21 4.24 1.54 -43.10
C ASP A 21 5.29 0.45 -43.36
N LYS A 22 4.79 -0.78 -43.49
CA LYS A 22 5.31 -1.80 -44.41
C LYS A 22 4.13 -2.60 -44.94
N ASN A 23 3.58 -2.18 -46.06
CA ASN A 23 2.91 -3.09 -46.98
C ASN A 23 3.89 -4.21 -47.39
N GLU A 24 3.60 -5.46 -47.04
CA GLU A 24 3.43 -6.57 -48.00
C GLU A 24 3.29 -7.92 -47.27
N LYS A 25 2.10 -8.51 -47.44
CA LYS A 25 1.62 -9.82 -46.95
C LYS A 25 1.46 -9.93 -45.44
N ASN A 26 0.32 -9.42 -44.95
CA ASN A 26 -0.36 -10.00 -43.81
C ASN A 26 -0.75 -11.45 -44.20
N GLU A 27 0.20 -12.38 -44.15
CA GLU A 27 -0.14 -13.76 -43.83
C GLU A 27 -0.69 -13.68 -42.42
N GLU A 28 -2.01 -13.67 -42.33
CA GLU A 28 -2.75 -13.54 -41.09
C GLU A 28 -2.16 -14.57 -40.13
N ASN A 29 -1.54 -14.08 -39.04
CA ASN A 29 -0.90 -14.92 -38.03
C ASN A 29 -1.98 -15.64 -37.19
N GLU A 30 -2.94 -16.26 -37.87
CA GLU A 30 -4.05 -16.97 -37.29
C GLU A 30 -3.54 -18.16 -36.49
N CYS A 31 -4.05 -18.28 -35.28
CA CYS A 31 -3.78 -19.44 -34.47
C CYS A 31 -4.36 -20.69 -35.14
N PHE A 32 -3.52 -21.67 -35.46
CA PHE A 32 -3.94 -22.93 -36.10
C PHE A 32 -5.01 -23.72 -35.32
N ILE A 33 -5.15 -23.47 -34.01
CA ILE A 33 -6.07 -24.19 -33.13
C ILE A 33 -7.43 -23.49 -33.05
N CYS A 34 -7.45 -22.15 -32.93
CA CYS A 34 -8.69 -21.39 -32.73
C CYS A 34 -9.10 -20.53 -33.93
N TYR A 35 -8.24 -20.42 -34.95
CA TYR A 35 -8.45 -19.63 -36.16
C TYR A 35 -8.73 -18.14 -35.89
N GLU A 36 -8.22 -17.62 -34.78
CA GLU A 36 -8.33 -16.21 -34.40
C GLU A 36 -6.95 -15.54 -34.46
N THR A 37 -6.94 -14.24 -34.77
CA THR A 37 -5.75 -13.36 -34.86
C THR A 37 -5.53 -12.49 -33.61
N CYS A 38 -6.13 -12.86 -32.48
CA CYS A 38 -6.17 -12.04 -31.25
C CYS A 38 -4.79 -11.57 -30.75
N LEU A 39 -4.79 -10.48 -29.97
CA LEU A 39 -3.60 -9.86 -29.34
C LEU A 39 -2.87 -10.73 -28.30
N ASP A 40 -3.32 -11.98 -28.10
CA ASP A 40 -2.64 -12.92 -27.21
C ASP A 40 -1.25 -13.27 -27.77
N GLN A 41 -0.36 -13.77 -26.90
CA GLN A 41 1.00 -14.12 -27.32
C GLN A 41 0.99 -15.25 -28.37
N ILE A 42 1.02 -14.88 -29.65
CA ILE A 42 1.20 -15.78 -30.78
C ILE A 42 2.66 -16.24 -30.80
N ILE A 43 2.85 -17.56 -30.84
CA ILE A 43 4.16 -18.18 -30.94
C ILE A 43 4.21 -19.03 -32.22
N LYS A 44 5.40 -19.10 -32.83
CA LYS A 44 5.67 -20.07 -33.90
C LYS A 44 5.93 -21.44 -33.30
N LEU A 45 5.19 -22.46 -33.75
CA LEU A 45 5.32 -23.83 -33.24
C LEU A 45 6.73 -24.39 -33.45
N ASN A 46 7.49 -23.93 -34.45
CA ASN A 46 8.86 -24.39 -34.67
C ASN A 46 9.91 -23.71 -33.79
N ASN A 47 9.68 -22.46 -33.38
CA ASN A 47 10.64 -21.67 -32.61
C ASN A 47 10.28 -21.57 -31.12
N GLN A 48 9.23 -22.25 -30.67
CA GLN A 48 8.85 -22.30 -29.27
C GLN A 48 9.82 -23.19 -28.46
N THR A 49 10.11 -22.77 -27.22
CA THR A 49 11.02 -23.48 -26.31
C THR A 49 10.30 -24.22 -25.18
N PHE A 50 9.01 -23.95 -24.98
CA PHE A 50 8.18 -24.48 -23.89
C PHE A 50 7.94 -25.99 -23.98
N TYR A 51 8.03 -26.57 -25.17
CA TYR A 51 7.71 -27.97 -25.44
C TYR A 51 8.79 -28.65 -26.27
N PHE A 52 9.15 -29.87 -25.89
CA PHE A 52 9.98 -30.75 -26.70
C PHE A 52 9.13 -31.44 -27.76
N LYS A 53 9.55 -31.33 -29.01
CA LYS A 53 8.95 -32.01 -30.15
C LYS A 53 10.05 -32.54 -31.07
N THR A 54 9.77 -33.65 -31.75
CA THR A 54 10.67 -34.20 -32.79
C THR A 54 10.28 -33.76 -34.19
N CYS A 55 9.11 -33.12 -34.35
CA CYS A 55 8.57 -32.71 -35.64
C CYS A 55 8.99 -31.29 -36.05
N LYS A 56 9.19 -31.09 -37.35
CA LYS A 56 9.52 -29.78 -37.96
C LYS A 56 8.28 -28.97 -38.39
N CYS A 57 7.11 -29.31 -37.84
CA CYS A 57 5.87 -28.59 -38.15
C CYS A 57 5.99 -27.14 -37.69
N ASP A 58 5.55 -26.22 -38.52
CA ASP A 58 5.53 -24.79 -38.21
C ASP A 58 4.14 -24.21 -38.46
N GLY A 59 3.85 -23.12 -37.77
CA GLY A 59 2.55 -22.47 -37.79
C GLY A 59 2.41 -21.54 -36.58
N TYR A 60 1.56 -20.53 -36.73
CA TYR A 60 1.25 -19.59 -35.67
C TYR A 60 0.19 -20.18 -34.75
N ILE A 61 0.43 -20.14 -33.44
CA ILE A 61 -0.48 -20.68 -32.42
C ILE A 61 -0.40 -19.78 -31.20
N HIS A 62 -1.54 -19.42 -30.59
CA HIS A 62 -1.52 -18.77 -29.28
C HIS A 62 -0.89 -19.70 -28.25
N LYS A 63 0.00 -19.19 -27.41
CA LYS A 63 0.61 -19.96 -26.32
C LYS A 63 -0.44 -20.72 -25.49
N LYS A 64 -1.51 -20.03 -25.08
CA LYS A 64 -2.62 -20.61 -24.31
C LYS A 64 -3.33 -21.75 -25.04
N CYS A 65 -3.57 -21.60 -26.35
CA CYS A 65 -4.17 -22.67 -27.15
C CYS A 65 -3.26 -23.89 -27.24
N LEU A 66 -1.95 -23.68 -27.39
CA LEU A 66 -0.98 -24.78 -27.37
C LEU A 66 -0.92 -25.47 -26.01
N ASP A 67 -0.97 -24.70 -24.92
CA ASP A 67 -0.95 -25.24 -23.55
C ASP A 67 -2.14 -26.18 -23.31
N ILE A 68 -3.36 -25.72 -23.60
CA ILE A 68 -4.58 -26.52 -23.46
C ILE A 68 -4.53 -27.77 -24.36
N TRP A 69 -4.01 -27.64 -25.58
CA TRP A 69 -3.93 -28.74 -26.53
C TRP A 69 -2.95 -29.83 -26.08
N VAL A 70 -1.77 -29.44 -25.60
CA VAL A 70 -0.77 -30.40 -25.13
C VAL A 70 -1.22 -31.08 -23.84
N ASP A 71 -1.91 -30.36 -22.95
CA ASP A 71 -2.49 -30.93 -21.73
C ASP A 71 -3.56 -31.98 -22.00
N THR A 72 -4.28 -31.86 -23.10
CA THR A 72 -5.35 -32.79 -23.47
C THR A 72 -4.85 -33.96 -24.33
N THR A 73 -3.91 -33.73 -25.24
CA THR A 73 -3.54 -34.72 -26.27
C THR A 73 -2.08 -35.16 -26.24
N SER A 74 -1.18 -34.37 -25.64
CA SER A 74 0.28 -34.55 -25.67
C SER A 74 0.84 -34.79 -27.08
N LYS A 75 0.21 -34.18 -28.09
CA LYS A 75 0.52 -34.37 -29.52
C LYS A 75 0.55 -33.04 -30.27
N CYS A 76 1.33 -33.00 -31.34
CA CYS A 76 1.40 -31.86 -32.25
C CYS A 76 0.05 -31.64 -32.94
N PRO A 77 -0.49 -30.40 -32.94
CA PRO A 77 -1.78 -30.13 -33.58
C PRO A 77 -1.74 -30.34 -35.11
N ILE A 78 -0.56 -30.25 -35.73
CA ILE A 78 -0.38 -30.40 -37.18
C ILE A 78 -0.14 -31.86 -37.57
N CYS A 79 0.94 -32.49 -37.06
CA CYS A 79 1.34 -33.84 -37.48
C CYS A 79 0.98 -34.95 -36.48
N ARG A 80 0.44 -34.62 -35.31
CA ARG A 80 0.09 -35.57 -34.24
C ARG A 80 1.25 -36.39 -33.65
N ASN A 81 2.51 -36.06 -33.98
CA ASN A 81 3.67 -36.60 -33.26
C ASN A 81 3.68 -36.15 -31.81
N LEU A 82 4.28 -36.96 -30.93
CA LEU A 82 4.35 -36.69 -29.50
C LEU A 82 5.04 -35.36 -29.21
N ILE A 83 4.43 -34.59 -28.30
CA ILE A 83 4.97 -33.36 -27.74
C ILE A 83 4.99 -33.50 -26.22
N ASN A 84 6.14 -33.24 -25.62
CA ASN A 84 6.32 -33.29 -24.17
C ASN A 84 6.58 -31.89 -23.62
N LYS A 85 5.98 -31.57 -22.47
CA LYS A 85 6.26 -30.31 -21.75
C LYS A 85 7.72 -30.24 -21.31
N ASN A 86 8.37 -29.11 -21.58
CA ASN A 86 9.70 -28.84 -21.06
C ASN A 86 9.59 -28.32 -19.62
N THR A 87 9.49 -29.24 -18.66
CA THR A 87 9.33 -28.96 -17.22
C THR A 87 10.48 -28.12 -16.63
N ILE A 88 11.63 -28.09 -17.31
CA ILE A 88 12.80 -27.29 -16.91
C ILE A 88 12.59 -25.79 -17.22
N ILE A 89 11.78 -25.45 -18.22
CA ILE A 89 11.52 -24.06 -18.62
C ILE A 89 10.28 -23.49 -17.92
N GLU A 90 9.23 -24.30 -17.71
CA GLU A 90 8.08 -23.88 -16.90
C GLU A 90 8.49 -23.43 -15.49
N SER A 91 9.43 -24.15 -14.86
CA SER A 91 9.97 -23.76 -13.54
C SER A 91 10.83 -22.50 -13.57
N LYS A 92 11.50 -22.19 -14.70
CA LYS A 92 12.36 -21.01 -14.85
C LYS A 92 11.59 -19.72 -15.14
N ILE A 93 10.48 -19.78 -15.85
CA ILE A 93 9.67 -18.60 -16.18
C ILE A 93 8.77 -18.18 -15.01
N ILE A 94 8.43 -19.11 -14.12
CA ILE A 94 7.63 -18.83 -12.91
C ILE A 94 8.51 -18.29 -11.76
N HIS A 95 9.83 -18.48 -11.81
CA HIS A 95 10.72 -18.07 -10.72
C HIS A 95 11.94 -17.27 -11.20
N PRO A 96 11.82 -15.93 -11.33
CA PRO A 96 12.95 -15.09 -11.00
C PRO A 96 12.96 -14.72 -9.51
N ASN A 97 11.82 -14.66 -8.79
CA ASN A 97 11.78 -14.50 -7.32
C ASN A 97 10.34 -14.60 -6.76
N TYR A 98 9.72 -15.77 -6.77
CA TYR A 98 8.37 -15.98 -6.20
C TYR A 98 8.27 -15.56 -4.72
N SER A 99 9.36 -15.68 -3.96
CA SER A 99 9.47 -15.15 -2.60
C SER A 99 9.29 -13.63 -2.54
N ILE A 100 9.91 -12.88 -3.45
CA ILE A 100 9.76 -11.41 -3.54
C ILE A 100 8.33 -11.05 -3.97
N PHE A 101 7.72 -11.81 -4.87
CA PHE A 101 6.34 -11.57 -5.30
C PHE A 101 5.34 -11.80 -4.17
N ILE A 102 5.51 -12.87 -3.39
CA ILE A 102 4.70 -13.12 -2.18
C ILE A 102 4.92 -12.00 -1.16
N VAL A 103 6.17 -11.63 -0.88
CA VAL A 103 6.48 -10.54 0.05
C VAL A 103 5.85 -9.22 -0.43
N TYR A 104 5.89 -8.93 -1.74
CA TYR A 104 5.24 -7.76 -2.31
C TYR A 104 3.71 -7.78 -2.12
N ILE A 105 3.05 -8.92 -2.38
CA ILE A 105 1.60 -9.06 -2.17
C ILE A 105 1.25 -8.93 -0.69
N LEU A 106 1.98 -9.59 0.20
CA LEU A 106 1.78 -9.53 1.65
C LEU A 106 2.05 -8.12 2.19
N CYS A 107 3.09 -7.45 1.71
CA CYS A 107 3.37 -6.05 2.03
C CYS A 107 2.24 -5.14 1.54
N LYS A 108 1.78 -5.29 0.29
CA LYS A 108 0.69 -4.48 -0.27
C LYS A 108 -0.62 -4.68 0.51
N GLN A 109 -0.96 -5.91 0.88
CA GLN A 109 -2.15 -6.21 1.68
C GLN A 109 -2.06 -5.63 3.10
N ASN A 110 -0.88 -5.65 3.71
CA ASN A 110 -0.70 -5.18 5.09
C ASN A 110 -0.26 -3.72 5.21
N PHE A 111 0.13 -3.07 4.11
CA PHE A 111 0.61 -1.68 4.09
C PHE A 111 -0.40 -0.72 4.72
N TYR A 112 -1.68 -0.82 4.32
CA TYR A 112 -2.75 0.02 4.88
C TYR A 112 -2.99 -0.25 6.38
N LYS A 113 -2.80 -1.51 6.84
CA LYS A 113 -2.93 -1.84 8.26
C LYS A 113 -1.79 -1.23 9.08
N ILE A 114 -0.56 -1.28 8.56
CA ILE A 114 0.62 -0.69 9.20
C ILE A 114 0.48 0.83 9.26
N ILE A 115 0.10 1.48 8.15
CA ILE A 115 -0.14 2.94 8.12
C ILE A 115 -1.20 3.34 9.14
N ARG A 116 -2.32 2.60 9.21
CA ARG A 116 -3.38 2.86 10.19
C ARG A 116 -2.87 2.75 11.63
N LEU A 117 -2.03 1.75 11.92
CA LEU A 117 -1.45 1.54 13.24
C LEU A 117 -0.49 2.68 13.61
N ILE A 118 0.36 3.12 12.67
CA ILE A 118 1.25 4.28 12.84
C ILE A 118 0.42 5.54 13.13
N PHE A 119 -0.66 5.78 12.38
CA PHE A 119 -1.53 6.94 12.60
C PHE A 119 -2.13 6.96 14.01
N VAL A 120 -2.57 5.79 14.50
CA VAL A 120 -3.08 5.64 15.87
C VAL A 120 -2.00 5.93 16.91
N ILE A 121 -0.78 5.42 16.74
CA ILE A 121 0.34 5.69 17.66
C ILE A 121 0.65 7.20 17.69
N VAL A 122 0.75 7.84 16.53
CA VAL A 122 1.03 9.28 16.42
C VAL A 122 -0.08 10.10 17.08
N PHE A 123 -1.35 9.72 16.88
CA PHE A 123 -2.48 10.35 17.55
C PHE A 123 -2.34 10.26 19.07
N PHE A 124 -2.09 9.07 19.62
CA PHE A 124 -1.90 8.90 21.06
C PHE A 124 -0.72 9.72 21.59
N TYR A 125 0.40 9.77 20.87
CA TYR A 125 1.55 10.61 21.24
C TYR A 125 1.16 12.09 21.37
N TYR A 126 0.51 12.66 20.36
CA TYR A 126 0.07 14.06 20.40
C TYR A 126 -0.98 14.33 21.49
N THR A 127 -1.94 13.42 21.70
CA THR A 127 -2.90 13.58 22.79
C THR A 127 -2.21 13.55 24.15
N SER A 128 -1.20 12.69 24.34
CA SER A 128 -0.45 12.59 25.59
C SER A 128 0.33 13.85 25.90
N GLU A 129 1.05 14.40 24.91
CA GLU A 129 1.73 15.71 24.99
C GLU A 129 0.75 16.84 25.32
N TYR A 130 -0.42 16.86 24.68
CA TYR A 130 -1.46 17.84 24.97
C TYR A 130 -1.96 17.77 26.42
N TYR A 131 -2.20 16.56 26.94
CA TYR A 131 -2.61 16.36 28.34
C TYR A 131 -1.52 16.75 29.33
N ILE A 132 -0.25 16.41 29.05
CA ILE A 132 0.89 16.82 29.89
C ILE A 132 0.96 18.35 29.96
N ASN A 133 0.79 19.04 28.83
CA ASN A 133 0.79 20.50 28.79
C ASN A 133 -0.37 21.09 29.60
N ILE A 134 -1.61 20.58 29.44
CA ILE A 134 -2.75 21.02 30.26
C ILE A 134 -2.46 20.82 31.76
N PHE A 135 -1.93 19.66 32.13
CA PHE A 135 -1.62 19.36 33.52
C PHE A 135 -0.55 20.31 34.07
N LYS A 136 0.49 20.59 33.28
CA LYS A 136 1.54 21.56 33.62
C LYS A 136 0.98 22.96 33.81
N TYR A 137 0.10 23.43 32.91
CA TYR A 137 -0.57 24.73 33.07
C TYR A 137 -1.41 24.78 34.35
N LYS A 138 -2.19 23.74 34.64
CA LYS A 138 -3.02 23.67 35.85
C LYS A 138 -2.17 23.64 37.13
N PHE A 139 -1.05 22.91 37.11
CA PHE A 139 -0.12 22.83 38.24
C PHE A 139 0.61 24.16 38.47
N LEU A 140 1.13 24.79 37.41
CA LEU A 140 1.78 26.11 37.51
C LEU A 140 0.82 27.17 38.02
N ASN A 141 -0.43 27.19 37.54
CA ASN A 141 -1.42 28.17 37.98
C ASN A 141 -1.73 27.98 39.47
N LYS A 142 -1.90 26.73 39.93
CA LYS A 142 -2.12 26.44 41.36
C LYS A 142 -0.96 26.94 42.23
N ASN A 143 0.29 26.71 41.82
CA ASN A 143 1.45 27.18 42.58
C ASN A 143 1.62 28.71 42.53
N TYR A 144 1.25 29.34 41.41
CA TYR A 144 1.26 30.80 41.27
C TYR A 144 0.30 31.45 42.28
N PHE A 145 -0.95 30.98 42.36
CA PHE A 145 -1.92 31.47 43.34
C PHE A 145 -1.49 31.25 44.80
N ILE A 146 -0.87 30.10 45.10
CA ILE A 146 -0.36 29.83 46.46
C ILE A 146 0.75 30.83 46.83
N ASN A 147 1.68 31.09 45.92
CA ASN A 147 2.78 32.03 46.16
C ASN A 147 2.28 33.46 46.33
N GLU A 148 1.30 33.89 45.52
CA GLU A 148 0.69 35.21 45.64
C GLU A 148 -0.01 35.40 47.00
N TYR A 149 -0.74 34.38 47.46
CA TYR A 149 -1.40 34.40 48.76
C TYR A 149 -0.40 34.51 49.93
N HIS A 150 0.73 33.78 49.86
CA HIS A 150 1.78 33.89 50.87
C HIS A 150 2.45 35.26 50.89
N LEU A 151 2.67 35.88 49.72
CA LEU A 151 3.22 37.24 49.60
C LEU A 151 2.29 38.29 50.21
N ILE A 152 0.98 38.22 49.93
CA ILE A 152 -0.02 39.12 50.50
C ILE A 152 -0.05 38.99 52.03
N ASN A 153 -0.08 37.75 52.54
CA ASN A 153 -0.14 37.49 53.98
C ASN A 153 1.12 37.99 54.71
N TYR A 154 2.31 37.82 54.11
CA TYR A 154 3.56 38.31 54.69
C TYR A 154 3.62 39.86 54.76
N ASN A 155 3.16 40.55 53.71
CA ASN A 155 3.10 42.02 53.69
C ASN A 155 2.09 42.58 54.71
N CYS A 156 0.97 41.90 54.95
CA CYS A 156 0.04 42.27 56.02
C CYS A 156 0.66 42.16 57.41
N LEU A 157 1.44 41.11 57.68
CA LEU A 157 2.12 40.92 58.96
C LEU A 157 3.17 42.02 59.22
N LEU A 158 3.99 42.36 58.21
CA LEU A 158 5.01 43.42 58.30
C LEU A 158 4.44 44.82 58.54
N ASN A 159 3.29 45.15 57.95
CA ASN A 159 2.66 46.44 58.15
C ASN A 159 2.06 46.59 59.56
N ASN A 160 1.57 45.49 60.17
CA ASN A 160 1.03 45.52 61.52
C ASN A 160 2.12 45.65 62.61
N THR A 161 3.33 45.11 62.36
CA THR A 161 4.43 45.22 63.34
C THR A 161 5.01 46.64 63.42
N ASN A 162 5.07 47.37 62.31
CA ASN A 162 5.59 48.75 62.27
C ASN A 162 4.67 49.78 62.95
N ILE A 163 3.39 49.48 63.14
CA ILE A 163 2.43 50.38 63.79
C ILE A 163 2.58 50.36 65.33
N ASN A 164 3.08 49.24 65.90
CA ASN A 164 3.13 49.04 67.35
C ASN A 164 4.39 49.60 68.04
N GLU A 165 5.43 49.99 67.31
CA GLU A 165 6.65 50.55 67.93
C GLU A 165 6.59 52.08 68.13
N GLY A 166 5.56 52.76 67.59
CA GLY A 166 5.51 54.23 67.58
C GLY A 166 4.61 54.90 68.61
N LYS A 167 3.53 54.27 69.09
CA LYS A 167 2.54 54.93 69.96
C LYS A 167 1.81 53.94 70.88
N GLY A 168 1.88 54.19 72.19
CA GLY A 168 1.05 53.52 73.21
C GLY A 168 -0.42 53.91 73.08
N ILE A 169 -1.11 53.37 72.08
CA ILE A 169 -2.56 53.54 71.90
C ILE A 169 -3.17 52.17 71.60
N ASN A 170 -4.03 51.72 72.51
CA ASN A 170 -4.93 50.59 72.31
C ASN A 170 -5.87 50.89 71.14
N ILE A 171 -5.60 50.31 69.97
CA ILE A 171 -6.56 50.24 68.88
C ILE A 171 -6.82 48.76 68.61
N ILE A 172 -8.03 48.33 68.96
CA ILE A 172 -8.58 47.02 68.61
C ILE A 172 -8.78 47.04 67.09
N ILE A 173 -7.84 46.48 66.35
CA ILE A 173 -8.01 46.23 64.92
C ILE A 173 -8.53 44.81 64.78
N HIS A 174 -9.82 44.68 64.51
CA HIS A 174 -10.40 43.43 64.03
C HIS A 174 -9.83 43.14 62.63
N PRO A 175 -9.17 42.00 62.41
CA PRO A 175 -8.74 41.64 61.08
C PRO A 175 -9.97 41.17 60.30
N ILE A 176 -10.47 42.03 59.41
CA ILE A 176 -11.40 41.57 58.37
C ILE A 176 -10.52 40.95 57.28
N CYS A 177 -10.17 39.68 57.46
CA CYS A 177 -9.80 38.83 56.34
C CYS A 177 -11.12 38.40 55.70
N PHE A 178 -11.36 38.83 54.47
CA PHE A 178 -12.53 38.43 53.69
C PHE A 178 -12.45 36.93 53.35
N ASP A 179 -13.56 36.22 53.58
CA ASP A 179 -13.85 34.85 53.09
C ASP A 179 -14.08 34.80 51.57
#